data_AF-A0A7R9URC3-F1
#
_entry.id   AF-A0A7R9URC3-F1
#
_cell.length_a   1.000
_cell.length_b   1.000
_cell.length_c   1.000
_cell.angle_alpha   90.00
_cell.angle_beta   90.00
_cell.angle_gamma   90.00
#
_symmetry.space_group_name_H-M   'P 1'
#
loop_
_entity.id
_entity.type
_entity.pdbx_description
1 polymer ?
#
loop_
_entity_poly.entity_id
_entity_poly.type
_entity_poly.pdbx_seq_one_letter_code
_entity_poly.pdbx_strand_id
1 'polypeptide(L)'
;GIEFDNLFLDMNGIIHPASHPEDRPAPKTEDDMYLCIADYLERVFACVRPRKLLFMAIDGVAPRAKMNQQRSRRFKSDAERREARRVEDDVRAEWEAEGRELPPRAEGFDS
;
A
#
# COMPACT_ATOMS: atom_id res chain seq x y z
N GLY A 1 -15.83 -27.75 -11.81
CA GLY A 1 -15.26 -26.82 -10.81
C GLY A 1 -16.39 -26.00 -10.22
N ILE A 2 -16.17 -25.35 -9.07
CA ILE A 2 -17.14 -24.42 -8.48
C ILE A 2 -17.22 -23.17 -9.35
N GLU A 3 -18.42 -22.64 -9.52
CA GLU A 3 -18.70 -21.52 -10.41
C GLU A 3 -19.23 -20.35 -9.58
N PHE A 4 -18.83 -19.13 -9.94
CA PHE A 4 -19.23 -17.92 -9.24
C PHE A 4 -20.04 -17.02 -10.17
N ASP A 5 -21.15 -16.50 -9.67
CA ASP A 5 -21.99 -15.58 -10.42
C ASP A 5 -21.55 -14.12 -10.22
N ASN A 6 -21.30 -13.74 -8.97
CA ASN A 6 -21.02 -12.36 -8.59
C ASN A 6 -19.70 -12.28 -7.81
N LEU A 7 -18.84 -11.34 -8.18
CA LEU A 7 -17.59 -11.02 -7.49
C LEU A 7 -17.65 -9.57 -7.01
N PHE A 8 -17.38 -9.35 -5.72
CA PHE A 8 -17.34 -8.03 -5.08
C PHE A 8 -15.91 -7.75 -4.62
N LEU A 9 -15.34 -6.63 -5.06
CA LEU A 9 -13.98 -6.23 -4.75
C LEU A 9 -13.98 -4.92 -3.98
N ASP A 10 -13.31 -4.93 -2.82
CA ASP A 10 -12.86 -3.72 -2.15
C ASP A 10 -11.55 -3.26 -2.79
N MET A 11 -11.63 -2.19 -3.57
CA MET A 11 -10.51 -1.65 -4.32
C MET A 11 -9.43 -1.09 -3.42
N ASN A 12 -9.74 -0.64 -2.20
CA ASN A 12 -8.70 -0.17 -1.28
C ASN A 12 -7.75 -1.31 -0.89
N GLY A 13 -8.27 -2.53 -0.81
CA GLY A 13 -7.47 -3.74 -0.60
C GLY A 13 -6.55 -4.11 -1.76
N ILE A 14 -6.78 -3.55 -2.97
CA ILE A 14 -5.94 -3.75 -4.16
C ILE A 14 -4.98 -2.57 -4.36
N ILE A 15 -5.48 -1.35 -4.21
CA ILE A 15 -4.71 -0.11 -4.43
C ILE A 15 -3.56 0.03 -3.41
N HIS A 16 -3.80 -0.34 -2.14
CA HIS A 16 -2.76 -0.21 -1.11
C HIS A 16 -1.54 -1.12 -1.38
N PRO A 17 -1.70 -2.44 -1.63
CA PRO A 17 -0.57 -3.28 -2.05
C PRO A 17 0.04 -2.89 -3.40
N ALA A 18 -0.74 -2.32 -4.32
CA ALA A 18 -0.22 -1.88 -5.62
C ALA A 18 0.68 -0.64 -5.51
N SER A 19 0.40 0.26 -4.57
CA SER A 19 1.24 1.44 -4.29
C SER A 19 2.44 1.13 -3.40
N HIS A 20 2.34 0.12 -2.54
CA HIS A 20 3.41 -0.27 -1.60
C HIS A 20 3.65 -1.79 -1.61
N PRO A 21 4.15 -2.34 -2.73
CA PRO A 21 4.45 -3.76 -2.82
C PRO A 21 5.62 -4.16 -1.91
N GLU A 22 5.52 -5.31 -1.23
CA GLU A 22 6.59 -5.84 -0.37
C GLU A 22 7.75 -6.45 -1.18
N ASP A 23 7.44 -7.08 -2.32
CA ASP A 23 8.40 -7.90 -3.10
C ASP A 23 9.01 -7.17 -4.31
N ARG A 24 8.56 -5.96 -4.63
CA ARG A 24 9.03 -5.19 -5.79
C ARG A 24 9.10 -3.70 -5.45
N PRO A 25 9.84 -2.89 -6.22
CA PRO A 25 9.84 -1.44 -6.01
C PRO A 25 8.44 -0.84 -6.14
N ALA A 26 8.17 0.21 -5.37
CA ALA A 26 6.96 1.01 -5.51
C ALA A 26 6.87 1.64 -6.92
N PRO A 27 5.66 1.76 -7.50
CA PRO A 27 5.47 2.44 -8.77
C PRO A 27 5.93 3.89 -8.69
N LYS A 28 6.58 4.37 -9.75
CA LYS A 28 7.15 5.73 -9.79
C LYS A 28 6.16 6.77 -10.31
N THR A 29 5.17 6.33 -11.08
CA THR A 29 4.15 7.18 -11.69
C THR A 29 2.75 6.64 -11.40
N GLU A 30 1.74 7.50 -11.53
CA GLU A 30 0.34 7.06 -11.43
C GLU A 30 -0.01 6.04 -12.52
N ASP A 31 0.52 6.20 -13.73
CA ASP A 31 0.31 5.24 -14.83
C ASP A 31 0.87 3.85 -14.48
N ASP A 32 2.07 3.77 -13.91
CA ASP A 32 2.65 2.50 -13.42
C ASP A 32 1.77 1.86 -12.33
N MET A 33 1.20 2.69 -11.45
CA MET A 33 0.29 2.22 -10.41
C MET A 33 -1.01 1.68 -11.00
N TYR A 34 -1.60 2.34 -12.01
CA TYR A 34 -2.79 1.84 -12.70
C TYR A 34 -2.54 0.51 -13.40
N LEU A 35 -1.37 0.34 -14.03
CA LEU A 35 -0.96 -0.94 -14.62
C LEU A 35 -0.83 -2.03 -13.55
N CYS A 36 -0.23 -1.71 -12.40
CA CYS A 36 -0.13 -2.65 -11.28
C CYS A 36 -1.50 -3.07 -10.73
N ILE A 37 -2.45 -2.14 -10.65
CA ILE A 37 -3.84 -2.42 -10.22
C ILE A 37 -4.53 -3.32 -11.26
N ALA A 38 -4.39 -3.01 -12.55
CA ALA A 38 -4.98 -3.79 -13.65
C ALA A 38 -4.46 -5.24 -13.63
N ASP A 39 -3.14 -5.44 -13.54
CA ASP A 39 -2.52 -6.76 -13.44
C ASP A 39 -3.09 -7.58 -12.26
N TYR A 40 -3.29 -6.93 -11.11
CA TYR A 40 -3.84 -7.60 -9.93
C TYR A 40 -5.31 -7.98 -10.13
N LEU A 41 -6.11 -7.07 -10.71
CA LEU A 41 -7.51 -7.31 -11.03
C LEU A 41 -7.67 -8.46 -12.03
N GLU A 42 -6.85 -8.50 -13.08
CA GLU A 42 -6.87 -9.56 -14.08
C GLU A 42 -6.59 -10.93 -13.45
N ARG A 43 -5.61 -11.01 -12.55
CA ARG A 43 -5.32 -12.25 -11.81
C ARG A 43 -6.51 -12.70 -10.98
N VAL A 44 -7.13 -11.81 -10.22
CA VAL A 44 -8.31 -12.14 -9.40
C VAL A 44 -9.48 -12.57 -10.28
N PHE A 45 -9.73 -11.85 -11.37
CA PHE A 45 -10.81 -12.15 -12.30
C PHE A 45 -10.62 -13.49 -13.00
N ALA A 46 -9.40 -13.78 -13.47
CA ALA A 46 -9.06 -15.05 -14.12
C ALA A 46 -9.19 -16.25 -13.17
N CYS A 47 -8.91 -16.06 -11.88
CA CYS A 47 -9.11 -17.08 -10.85
C CYS A 47 -10.59 -17.36 -10.58
N VAL A 48 -11.40 -16.32 -10.34
CA VAL A 48 -12.79 -16.47 -9.88
C VAL A 48 -13.76 -16.71 -11.05
N ARG A 49 -13.56 -16.03 -12.19
CA ARG A 49 -14.40 -16.08 -13.41
C ARG A 49 -15.88 -15.84 -13.12
N PRO A 50 -16.27 -14.64 -12.60
CA PRO A 50 -17.66 -14.32 -12.34
C PRO A 50 -18.47 -14.27 -13.64
N ARG A 51 -19.71 -14.77 -13.60
CA ARG A 51 -20.55 -14.92 -14.81
C ARG A 51 -21.58 -13.84 -15.03
N LYS A 52 -21.97 -13.15 -13.96
CA LYS A 52 -23.08 -12.20 -13.97
C LYS A 52 -22.63 -10.81 -13.57
N LEU A 53 -21.91 -10.69 -12.45
CA LEU A 53 -21.54 -9.38 -11.91
C LEU A 53 -20.09 -9.35 -11.43
N LEU A 54 -19.38 -8.30 -11.86
CA LEU A 54 -18.19 -7.80 -11.19
C LEU A 54 -18.54 -6.44 -10.57
N PHE A 55 -18.46 -6.34 -9.25
CA PHE A 55 -18.70 -5.10 -8.51
C PHE A 55 -17.40 -4.64 -7.87
N MET A 56 -16.97 -3.42 -8.15
CA MET A 56 -15.75 -2.82 -7.62
C MET A 56 -16.12 -1.58 -6.80
N ALA A 57 -15.77 -1.57 -5.52
CA ALA A 57 -16.07 -0.48 -4.60
C ALA A 57 -14.79 0.21 -4.12
N ILE A 58 -14.78 1.54 -4.17
CA ILE A 58 -13.76 2.39 -3.56
C ILE A 58 -14.41 3.11 -2.38
N ASP A 59 -13.71 3.23 -1.25
CA ASP A 59 -14.27 3.94 -0.09
C ASP A 59 -14.53 5.41 -0.45
N GLY A 60 -15.79 5.83 -0.31
CA GLY A 60 -16.17 7.24 -0.29
C GLY A 60 -16.01 7.85 1.10
N VAL A 61 -16.71 8.96 1.34
CA VAL A 61 -16.70 9.62 2.66
C VAL A 61 -17.33 8.70 3.71
N ALA A 62 -16.55 8.40 4.76
CA ALA A 62 -16.94 7.48 5.81
C ALA A 62 -17.69 8.17 6.98
N PRO A 63 -18.50 7.44 7.76
CA PRO A 63 -19.11 7.95 8.99
C PRO A 63 -18.07 8.38 10.04
N ARG A 64 -18.44 9.32 10.93
CA ARG A 64 -17.52 9.90 11.94
C ARG A 64 -16.78 8.88 12.79
N ALA A 65 -17.42 7.76 13.16
CA ALA A 65 -16.76 6.71 13.93
C ALA A 65 -15.58 6.08 13.16
N LYS A 66 -15.78 5.74 11.89
CA LYS A 66 -14.71 5.22 11.00
C LYS A 66 -13.67 6.29 10.71
N MET A 67 -14.06 7.56 10.57
CA MET A 67 -13.11 8.68 10.43
C MET A 67 -12.19 8.81 11.65
N ASN A 68 -12.73 8.71 12.87
CA ASN A 68 -11.92 8.79 14.09
C ASN A 68 -10.93 7.61 14.20
N GLN A 69 -11.37 6.40 13.79
CA GLN A 69 -10.50 5.24 13.74
C GLN A 69 -9.39 5.39 12.69
N GLN A 70 -9.72 5.83 11.47
CA GLN A 70 -8.74 6.11 10.42
C GLN A 70 -7.77 7.20 10.85
N ARG A 71 -8.28 8.28 11.49
CA ARG A 71 -7.44 9.35 12.04
C ARG A 71 -6.47 8.79 13.07
N SER A 72 -6.94 8.07 14.08
CA SER A 72 -6.05 7.52 15.12
C SER A 72 -4.97 6.61 14.52
N ARG A 73 -5.31 5.77 13.53
CA ARG A 73 -4.34 4.96 12.82
C ARG A 73 -3.28 5.80 12.10
N ARG A 74 -3.69 6.79 11.31
CA ARG A 74 -2.76 7.66 10.56
C ARG A 74 -1.82 8.44 11.46
N PHE A 75 -2.34 8.98 12.56
CA PHE A 75 -1.50 9.67 13.55
C PHE A 75 -0.44 8.74 14.18
N LYS A 76 -0.81 7.48 14.43
CA LYS A 76 0.12 6.49 14.94
C LYS A 76 1.20 6.11 13.90
N SER A 77 0.81 5.85 12.65
CA SER A 77 1.78 5.51 11.59
C SER A 77 2.74 6.65 11.31
N ASP A 78 2.27 7.91 11.34
CA ASP A 78 3.13 9.07 11.14
C ASP A 78 4.14 9.23 12.29
N ALA A 79 3.72 8.98 13.53
CA ALA A 79 4.60 9.00 14.68
C ALA A 79 5.67 7.90 14.59
N GLU A 80 5.26 6.68 14.24
CA GLU A 80 6.17 5.54 14.04
C GLU A 80 7.18 5.82 12.89
N ARG A 81 6.73 6.39 11.77
CA ARG A 81 7.61 6.79 10.66
C ARG A 81 8.64 7.84 11.08
N ARG A 82 8.23 8.84 11.87
CA ARG A 82 9.14 9.88 12.38
C ARG A 82 10.18 9.31 13.35
N GLU A 83 9.75 8.40 14.23
CA GLU A 83 10.64 7.73 15.16
C GLU A 83 11.64 6.83 14.43
N ALA A 84 11.18 6.02 13.47
CA ALA A 84 12.04 5.18 12.65
C ALA A 84 13.09 6.00 11.89
N ARG A 85 12.70 7.15 11.33
CA ARG A 85 13.64 8.07 10.66
C ARG A 85 14.69 8.63 11.61
N ARG A 86 14.28 9.03 12.83
CA ARG A 86 15.21 9.52 13.86
C ARG A 86 16.25 8.44 14.21
N VAL A 87 15.79 7.21 14.45
CA VAL A 87 16.68 6.07 14.73
C VAL A 87 17.61 5.77 13.57
N GLU A 88 17.13 5.84 12.32
CA GLU A 88 17.97 5.68 11.13
C GLU A 88 19.05 6.77 11.06
N ASP A 89 18.68 8.03 11.30
CA ASP A 89 19.62 9.16 11.28
C ASP A 89 20.70 9.03 12.37
N ASP A 90 20.31 8.61 13.59
CA ASP A 90 21.25 8.38 14.69
C ASP A 90 22.26 7.26 14.37
N VAL A 91 21.77 6.09 13.91
CA VAL A 91 22.64 4.95 13.51
C VAL A 91 23.56 5.33 12.36
N ARG A 92 23.05 6.12 11.40
CA ARG A 92 23.83 6.58 10.25
C ARG A 92 24.95 7.52 10.69
N ALA A 93 24.69 8.43 11.64
CA ALA A 93 25.71 9.32 12.19
C ALA A 93 26.81 8.56 12.95
N GLU A 94 26.44 7.52 13.70
CA GLU A 94 27.41 6.63 14.37
C GLU A 94 28.30 5.90 13.35
N TRP A 95 27.71 5.33 12.29
CA TRP A 95 28.47 4.62 11.25
C TRP A 95 29.39 5.54 10.46
N GLU A 96 28.95 6.78 10.20
CA GLU A 96 29.78 7.79 9.56
C GLU A 96 30.98 8.17 10.45
N ALA A 97 30.77 8.33 11.76
CA ALA A 97 31.84 8.59 12.72
C ALA A 97 32.84 7.43 12.83
N GLU A 98 32.38 6.19 12.64
CA GLU A 98 33.22 4.99 12.57
C GLU A 98 33.88 4.77 11.19
N GLY A 99 33.58 5.61 10.19
CA GLY A 99 34.13 5.50 8.84
C GLY A 99 33.58 4.32 8.03
N ARG A 100 32.40 3.79 8.38
CA ARG A 100 31.73 2.70 7.65
C ARG A 100 30.99 3.24 6.43
N GLU A 101 30.85 2.40 5.40
CA GLU A 101 30.00 2.71 4.23
C GLU A 101 28.52 2.74 4.62
N LEU A 102 27.81 3.77 4.19
CA LEU A 102 26.41 3.98 4.51
C LEU A 102 25.50 3.45 3.39
N PRO A 103 24.47 2.64 3.71
CA PRO A 103 23.49 2.21 2.71
C PRO A 103 22.64 3.40 2.22
N PRO A 104 22.16 3.36 0.97
CA PRO A 104 21.26 4.41 0.44
C PRO A 104 19.96 4.49 1.26
N ARG A 105 19.38 5.69 1.38
CA ARG A 105 18.08 5.87 2.04
C ARG A 105 16.98 5.23 1.19
N ALA A 106 16.02 4.55 1.83
CA ALA A 106 14.83 4.06 1.16
C ALA A 106 13.85 5.22 0.92
N GLU A 107 13.43 5.44 -0.33
CA GLU A 107 12.36 6.39 -0.65
C GLU A 107 11.00 5.75 -0.32
N GLY A 108 10.36 6.21 0.76
CA GLY A 108 8.99 5.82 1.10
C GLY A 108 7.98 6.83 0.52
N PHE A 109 6.96 6.35 -0.17
CA PHE A 109 5.80 7.13 -0.59
C PHE A 109 4.80 7.25 0.57
N ASP A 110 4.04 8.35 0.65
CA ASP A 110 3.09 8.59 1.75
C ASP A 110 1.73 7.91 1.44
N SER A 111 1.38 6.88 2.21
CA SER A 111 0.13 6.10 2.12
C SER A 111 -1.01 6.64 3.00
#